data_AF-A0AAN6YLX0-F1
#
_entry.id   AF-A0AAN6YLX0-F1
#
_cell.length_a   1.000
_cell.length_b   1.000
_cell.length_c   1.000
_cell.angle_alpha   90.00
_cell.angle_beta   90.00
_cell.angle_gamma   90.00
#
_symmetry.space_group_name_H-M   'P 1'
#
loop_
_entity.id
_entity.type
_entity.pdbx_description
1 polymer ?
#
loop_
_entity_poly.entity_id
_entity_poly.type
_entity_poly.pdbx_seq_one_letter_code
_entity_poly.pdbx_strand_id
1 'polypeptide(L)'
;NQGRWEEAEKLEVQVMETSKTKLGADHPDTLNSMANLALTWKQLGRHHDALNLMQQSVEGHNRVLGPDHPHTTSYQSWLTEWLPEGGTEMACAGT
;
A
#
# COMPACT_ATOMS: atom_id res chain seq x y z
N ASN A 1 6.81 5.31 22.79
CA ASN A 1 6.52 5.57 21.36
C ASN A 1 5.69 4.49 20.66
N GLN A 2 5.56 3.25 21.17
CA GLN A 2 4.76 2.19 20.53
C GLN A 2 3.24 2.42 20.58
N GLY A 3 2.68 2.92 21.69
CA GLY A 3 1.23 3.13 21.81
C GLY A 3 0.61 4.13 20.82
N ARG A 4 1.39 5.08 20.28
CA ARG A 4 0.89 6.00 19.24
C ARG A 4 0.67 5.32 17.89
N TRP A 5 1.41 4.25 17.61
CA TRP A 5 1.28 3.51 16.35
C TRP A 5 0.08 2.56 16.37
N GLU A 6 -0.27 2.01 17.54
CA GLU A 6 -1.50 1.22 17.71
C GLU A 6 -2.76 2.10 17.55
N GLU A 7 -2.73 3.33 18.09
CA GLU A 7 -3.82 4.30 17.85
C GLU A 7 -3.91 4.72 16.38
N ALA A 8 -2.77 4.94 15.72
CA ALA A 8 -2.71 5.25 14.30
C ALA A 8 -3.26 4.10 13.45
N GLU A 9 -2.89 2.85 13.73
CA GLU A 9 -3.41 1.66 13.06
C GLU A 9 -4.94 1.62 13.13
N LYS A 10 -5.49 1.79 14.34
CA LYS A 10 -6.95 1.73 14.53
C LYS A 10 -7.68 2.80 13.72
N LEU A 11 -7.13 4.02 13.67
CA LEU A 11 -7.68 5.12 12.86
C LEU A 11 -7.56 4.82 11.36
N GLU A 12 -6.41 4.35 10.90
CA GLU A 12 -6.18 4.04 9.48
C GLU A 12 -7.04 2.88 8.99
N VAL A 13 -7.27 1.85 9.81
CA VAL A 13 -8.22 0.77 9.51
C VAL A 13 -9.64 1.32 9.36
N GLN A 14 -10.08 2.21 10.25
CA GLN A 14 -11.41 2.82 10.15
C GLN A 14 -11.55 3.69 8.89
N VAL A 15 -10.52 4.47 8.55
CA VAL A 15 -10.50 5.29 7.33
C VAL A 15 -10.55 4.40 6.10
N MET A 16 -9.73 3.35 6.04
CA MET A 16 -9.71 2.39 4.94
C MET A 16 -11.08 1.74 4.73
N GLU A 17 -11.71 1.20 5.77
CA GLU A 17 -13.03 0.54 5.67
C GLU A 17 -14.14 1.53 5.28
N THR A 18 -14.09 2.75 5.83
CA THR A 18 -15.06 3.80 5.49
C THR A 18 -14.92 4.23 4.03
N SER A 19 -13.70 4.45 3.56
CA SER A 19 -13.41 4.82 2.17
C SER A 19 -13.79 3.68 1.22
N LYS A 20 -13.48 2.43 1.57
CA LYS A 20 -13.88 1.24 0.80
C LYS A 20 -15.40 1.13 0.67
N THR A 21 -16.14 1.45 1.73
CA THR A 21 -17.61 1.43 1.73
C THR A 21 -18.22 2.58 0.92
N LYS A 22 -17.64 3.79 1.02
CA LYS A 22 -18.21 4.99 0.38
C LYS A 22 -17.78 5.20 -1.07
N LEU A 23 -16.51 4.91 -1.36
CA LEU A 23 -15.85 5.22 -2.64
C LEU A 23 -15.56 3.96 -3.44
N GLY A 24 -15.54 2.79 -2.80
CA GLY A 24 -15.15 1.52 -3.39
C GLY A 24 -13.69 1.16 -3.11
N ALA A 25 -13.37 -0.13 -3.32
CA ALA A 25 -12.04 -0.68 -3.05
C ALA A 25 -10.96 -0.15 -4.00
N ASP A 26 -11.32 0.14 -5.24
CA ASP A 26 -10.39 0.61 -6.28
C ASP A 26 -10.20 2.13 -6.29
N HIS A 27 -10.94 2.88 -5.43
CA HIS A 27 -10.81 4.33 -5.43
C HIS A 27 -9.40 4.77 -4.96
N PRO A 28 -8.75 5.74 -5.64
CA PRO A 28 -7.40 6.19 -5.28
C PRO A 28 -7.24 6.55 -3.79
N ASP A 29 -8.23 7.21 -3.19
CA ASP A 29 -8.20 7.53 -1.75
C ASP A 29 -8.26 6.30 -0.83
N THR A 30 -9.00 5.26 -1.21
CA THR A 30 -9.01 3.99 -0.48
C THR A 30 -7.64 3.33 -0.57
N LEU A 31 -7.06 3.31 -1.77
CA LEU A 31 -5.73 2.73 -2.01
C LEU A 31 -4.63 3.50 -1.26
N ASN A 32 -4.67 4.83 -1.25
CA ASN A 32 -3.77 5.66 -0.43
C ASN A 32 -3.90 5.32 1.06
N SER A 33 -5.13 5.11 1.55
CA SER A 33 -5.37 4.72 2.95
C SER A 33 -4.76 3.35 3.27
N MET A 34 -4.86 2.39 2.35
CA MET A 34 -4.22 1.06 2.49
C MET A 34 -2.70 1.15 2.58
N ALA A 35 -2.07 2.03 1.78
CA ALA A 35 -0.61 2.18 1.79
C ALA A 35 -0.10 2.86 3.08
N ASN A 36 -0.86 3.81 3.63
CA ASN A 36 -0.55 4.41 4.93
C ASN A 36 -0.63 3.37 6.07
N LEU A 37 -1.68 2.53 6.07
CA LEU A 37 -1.81 1.43 7.03
C LEU A 37 -0.65 0.44 6.92
N ALA A 38 -0.19 0.14 5.71
CA ALA A 38 0.97 -0.71 5.48
C ALA A 38 2.25 -0.11 6.10
N LEU A 39 2.46 1.21 5.97
CA LEU A 39 3.60 1.90 6.60
C LEU A 39 3.54 1.79 8.13
N THR A 40 2.37 1.98 8.72
CA THR A 40 2.16 1.81 10.16
C THR A 40 2.45 0.38 10.61
N TRP A 41 1.98 -0.63 9.88
CA TRP A 41 2.28 -2.03 10.16
C TRP A 41 3.77 -2.37 10.04
N LYS A 42 4.49 -1.76 9.09
CA LYS A 42 5.96 -1.87 9.02
C LYS A 42 6.63 -1.34 10.28
N GLN A 43 6.16 -0.21 10.83
CA GLN A 43 6.70 0.37 12.08
C GLN A 43 6.36 -0.48 13.31
N LEU A 44 5.25 -1.21 13.28
CA LEU A 44 4.85 -2.18 14.30
C LEU A 44 5.59 -3.53 14.17
N GLY A 45 6.47 -3.68 13.17
CA GLY A 45 7.22 -4.93 12.91
C GLY A 45 6.41 -6.00 12.17
N ARG A 46 5.21 -5.68 11.71
CA ARG A 46 4.32 -6.58 10.94
C ARG A 46 4.64 -6.49 9.45
N HIS A 47 5.87 -6.82 9.09
CA HIS A 47 6.37 -6.65 7.71
C HIS A 47 5.58 -7.44 6.66
N HIS A 48 5.12 -8.64 6.99
CA HIS A 48 4.38 -9.47 6.04
C HIS A 48 3.00 -8.89 5.70
N ASP A 49 2.24 -8.46 6.72
CA ASP A 49 0.94 -7.83 6.54
C ASP A 49 1.08 -6.50 5.79
N ALA A 50 2.12 -5.72 6.14
CA ALA A 50 2.45 -4.47 5.48
C ALA A 50 2.73 -4.67 3.98
N LEU A 51 3.56 -5.65 3.62
CA LEU A 51 3.89 -5.96 2.23
C LEU A 51 2.65 -6.35 1.42
N ASN A 52 1.82 -7.25 1.97
CA ASN A 52 0.59 -7.69 1.30
C ASN A 52 -0.36 -6.50 1.03
N LEU A 53 -0.55 -5.65 2.04
CA LEU A 53 -1.44 -4.49 1.91
C LEU A 53 -0.90 -3.44 0.93
N MET A 54 0.41 -3.20 0.93
CA MET A 54 1.07 -2.31 -0.04
C MET A 54 0.93 -2.84 -1.47
N GLN A 55 1.10 -4.15 -1.67
CA GLN A 55 0.94 -4.79 -2.98
C GLN A 55 -0.50 -4.62 -3.52
N GLN A 56 -1.52 -4.82 -2.68
CA GLN A 56 -2.91 -4.58 -3.07
C GLN A 56 -3.15 -3.12 -3.49
N SER A 57 -2.53 -2.17 -2.79
CA SER A 57 -2.66 -0.74 -3.11
C SER A 57 -2.03 -0.40 -4.48
N VAL A 58 -0.85 -0.96 -4.78
CA VAL A 58 -0.19 -0.82 -6.09
C VAL A 58 -1.03 -1.44 -7.22
N GLU A 59 -1.57 -2.63 -6.99
CA GLU A 59 -2.40 -3.31 -7.98
C GLU A 59 -3.70 -2.54 -8.28
N GLY A 60 -4.35 -1.96 -7.26
CA GLY A 60 -5.52 -1.11 -7.45
C GLY A 60 -5.17 0.15 -8.26
N HIS A 61 -4.04 0.79 -7.95
CA HIS A 61 -3.59 1.97 -8.68
C HIS A 61 -3.27 1.64 -10.15
N ASN A 62 -2.62 0.49 -10.41
CA ASN A 62 -2.39 -0.03 -11.76
C ASN A 62 -3.69 -0.21 -12.54
N ARG A 63 -4.76 -0.73 -11.91
CA ARG A 63 -6.06 -0.95 -12.59
C ARG A 63 -6.80 0.35 -12.89
N VAL A 64 -6.75 1.33 -11.98
CA VAL A 64 -7.54 2.56 -12.09
C VAL A 64 -6.83 3.67 -12.86
N LEU A 65 -5.55 3.89 -12.58
CA LEU A 65 -4.78 5.00 -13.14
C LEU A 65 -3.77 4.56 -14.20
N GLY A 66 -3.46 3.26 -14.26
CA GLY A 66 -2.44 2.70 -15.12
C GLY A 66 -1.04 2.68 -14.48
N PRO A 67 -0.12 1.90 -15.08
CA PRO A 67 1.24 1.71 -14.55
C PRO A 67 2.11 2.97 -14.64
N ASP A 68 1.85 3.86 -15.60
CA ASP A 68 2.64 5.08 -15.83
C ASP A 68 2.18 6.28 -14.98
N HIS A 69 1.18 6.10 -14.12
CA HIS A 69 0.68 7.19 -13.29
C HIS A 69 1.65 7.50 -12.13
N PRO A 70 1.97 8.78 -11.84
CA PRO A 70 2.95 9.17 -10.82
C PRO A 70 2.70 8.59 -9.42
N HIS A 71 1.42 8.43 -9.06
CA HIS A 71 1.05 7.79 -7.79
C HIS A 71 1.44 6.31 -7.77
N THR A 72 1.17 5.59 -8.86
CA THR A 72 1.50 4.17 -9.01
C THR A 72 3.01 3.93 -8.93
N THR A 73 3.80 4.76 -9.61
CA THR A 73 5.28 4.67 -9.60
C THR A 73 5.85 4.93 -8.21
N SER A 74 5.27 5.85 -7.45
CA SER A 74 5.69 6.16 -6.08
C SER A 74 5.50 4.96 -5.14
N TYR A 75 4.33 4.30 -5.21
CA TYR A 75 4.05 3.10 -4.41
C TYR A 75 4.90 1.91 -4.83
N GLN A 76 5.17 1.74 -6.13
CA GLN A 76 6.09 0.71 -6.62
C GLN A 76 7.51 0.92 -6.07
N SER A 77 8.01 2.16 -6.05
CA SER A 77 9.31 2.48 -5.45
C SER A 77 9.39 2.09 -3.98
N TRP A 78 8.32 2.31 -3.20
CA TRP A 78 8.25 1.88 -1.79
C TRP A 78 8.18 0.37 -1.64
N LEU A 79 7.48 -0.34 -2.54
CA LEU A 79 7.41 -1.80 -2.54
C LEU A 79 8.81 -2.41 -2.80
N THR A 80 9.57 -1.84 -3.75
CA THR A 80 10.95 -2.26 -4.05
C THR A 80 11.88 -2.03 -2.86
N GLU A 81 11.71 -0.94 -2.11
CA GLU A 81 12.48 -0.66 -0.90
C GLU A 81 12.17 -1.63 0.26
N TRP A 82 10.98 -2.23 0.28
CA TRP A 82 10.59 -3.15 1.35
C TRP A 82 10.92 -4.61 1.04
N LEU A 83 11.18 -4.93 -0.23
CA LEU A 83 11.70 -6.22 -0.64
C LEU A 83 13.22 -6.26 -0.37
N PRO A 84 13.76 -7.32 0.24
CA PRO A 84 15.20 -7.49 0.32
C PRO A 84 15.78 -7.51 -1.11
N GLU A 85 16.96 -6.91 -1.31
CA GLU A 85 17.61 -6.58 -2.60
C GLU A 85 17.88 -7.76 -3.58
N GLY A 86 17.30 -8.92 -3.36
CA GLY A 86 17.30 -10.08 -4.28
C GLY A 86 15.93 -10.45 -4.86
N GLY A 87 14.89 -9.61 -4.69
CA GLY A 87 13.51 -9.90 -5.12
C GLY A 87 13.06 -9.30 -6.46
N THR A 88 13.90 -8.52 -7.14
CA THR A 88 13.54 -7.86 -8.41
C THR A 88 13.91 -8.70 -9.63
N GLU A 89 13.42 -9.94 -9.65
CA GLU A 89 13.42 -10.76 -10.86
C GLU A 89 12.00 -11.27 -11.12
N MET A 90 11.02 -10.35 -11.24
CA MET A 90 9.82 -10.64 -12.01
C MET A 90 9.00 -9.39 -12.33
N ALA A 91 8.54 -9.39 -13.58
CA ALA A 91 7.46 -8.59 -14.15
C ALA A 91 7.78 -7.13 -14.49
N CYS A 92 8.37 -6.95 -15.69
CA CYS A 92 7.70 -6.36 -16.85
C CYS A 92 8.70 -5.64 -17.78
N ALA A 93 9.30 -6.38 -18.70
CA ALA A 93 9.76 -5.82 -19.97
C ALA A 93 9.01 -6.56 -21.07
N GLY A 94 7.78 -6.10 -21.35
CA GLY A 94 7.12 -6.38 -22.60
C GLY A 94 7.47 -5.26 -23.59
N THR A 95 8.39 -5.56 -24.50
CA THR A 95 8.45 -5.09 -25.90
C THR A 95 9.42 -5.98 -26.65
#